data_AF-A0A2S7PDC5-F1
#
_entry.id   AF-A0A2S7PDC5-F1
#
_cell.length_a   1.000
_cell.length_b   1.000
_cell.length_c   1.000
_cell.angle_alpha   90.00
_cell.angle_beta   90.00
_cell.angle_gamma   90.00
#
_symmetry.space_group_name_H-M   'P 1'
#
loop_
_entity.id
_entity.type
_entity.pdbx_description
1 polymer ?
#
loop_
_entity_poly.entity_id
_entity_poly.type
_entity_poly.pdbx_seq_one_letter_code
_entity_poly.pdbx_strand_id
1 'polypeptide(L)'
;MFEKKIEKTAYDAQSYDAHVINTNYNIGVEEGKLGRERDGSKMSIVVIVNGAVKYTSKNGDEGDERAFVENFVLVPNMEARNPKAPKGIRKWLIQSQIFRLVV
;
A
#
# COMPACT_ATOMS: atom_id res chain seq x y z
N MET A 1 -7.04 -23.27 -16.55
CA MET A 1 -7.24 -22.11 -17.45
C MET A 1 -7.73 -20.97 -16.57
N PHE A 2 -6.91 -19.95 -16.31
CA PHE A 2 -7.33 -18.80 -15.51
C PHE A 2 -8.04 -17.81 -16.45
N GLU A 3 -9.36 -17.88 -16.52
CA GLU A 3 -10.14 -16.87 -17.22
C GLU A 3 -10.00 -15.53 -16.50
N LYS A 4 -9.38 -14.54 -17.15
CA LYS A 4 -9.40 -13.15 -16.71
C LYS A 4 -10.81 -12.60 -16.96
N LYS A 5 -11.74 -12.92 -16.07
CA LYS A 5 -13.18 -12.61 -16.20
C LYS A 5 -13.59 -11.23 -15.68
N ILE A 6 -12.63 -10.38 -15.31
CA ILE A 6 -12.88 -9.08 -14.69
C ILE A 6 -12.24 -8.00 -15.58
N GLU A 7 -13.06 -7.28 -16.35
CA GLU A 7 -12.56 -6.21 -17.24
C GLU A 7 -12.48 -4.85 -16.54
N LYS A 8 -13.39 -4.57 -15.59
CA LYS A 8 -13.39 -3.31 -14.85
C LYS A 8 -13.77 -3.54 -13.38
N THR A 9 -12.92 -2.99 -12.50
CA THR A 9 -13.09 -3.00 -11.04
C THR A 9 -13.12 -1.58 -10.52
N ALA A 10 -14.02 -1.31 -9.59
CA ALA A 10 -14.02 -0.10 -8.81
C ALA A 10 -13.80 -0.47 -7.34
N TYR A 11 -12.69 -0.02 -6.77
CA TYR A 11 -12.41 -0.17 -5.35
C TYR A 11 -12.88 1.07 -4.61
N ASP A 12 -13.63 0.86 -3.53
CA ASP A 12 -14.05 1.88 -2.60
C ASP A 12 -13.42 1.58 -1.23
N ALA A 13 -12.43 2.39 -0.85
CA ALA A 13 -11.77 2.27 0.44
C ALA A 13 -12.60 3.00 1.50
N GLN A 14 -13.24 2.24 2.38
CA GLN A 14 -14.23 2.75 3.33
C GLN A 14 -13.61 3.13 4.68
N SER A 15 -12.60 2.39 5.11
CA SER A 15 -11.83 2.70 6.32
C SER A 15 -10.39 2.27 6.18
N TYR A 16 -9.50 2.95 6.89
CA TYR A 16 -8.12 2.51 7.06
C TYR A 16 -7.62 2.85 8.45
N ASP A 17 -6.72 2.01 8.94
CA ASP A 17 -5.96 2.23 10.17
C ASP A 17 -4.47 2.05 9.88
N ALA A 18 -3.62 2.78 10.60
CA ALA A 18 -2.19 2.77 10.35
C ALA A 18 -1.40 2.81 11.67
N HIS A 19 -0.48 1.87 11.82
CA HIS A 19 0.39 1.79 13.00
C HIS A 19 1.87 1.75 12.60
N VAL A 20 2.69 2.48 13.35
CA VAL A 20 4.14 2.39 13.24
C VAL A 20 4.59 1.07 13.86
N ILE A 21 5.24 0.22 13.06
CA ILE A 21 5.74 -1.10 13.52
C ILE A 21 7.25 -1.11 13.76
N ASN A 22 7.98 -0.15 13.20
CA ASN A 22 9.37 0.13 13.51
C ASN A 22 9.60 1.63 13.39
N THR A 23 10.10 2.30 14.44
CA THR A 23 10.35 3.74 14.40
C THR A 23 11.65 4.10 13.67
N ASN A 24 12.56 3.14 13.45
CA ASN A 24 13.88 3.40 12.87
C ASN A 24 14.31 2.27 11.91
N TYR A 25 13.63 2.19 10.77
CA TYR A 25 13.91 1.30 9.65
C TYR A 25 15.23 1.68 8.97
N ASN A 26 16.23 0.80 9.09
CA ASN A 26 17.58 1.00 8.53
C ASN A 26 18.01 -0.14 7.59
N ILE A 27 17.08 -1.00 7.17
CA ILE A 27 17.40 -2.09 6.24
C ILE A 27 17.71 -1.50 4.86
N GLY A 28 18.84 -1.87 4.27
CA GLY A 28 19.28 -1.39 2.96
C GLY A 28 19.78 0.07 2.96
N VAL A 29 20.03 0.65 4.13
CA VAL A 29 20.63 1.99 4.27
C VAL A 29 22.14 1.84 4.44
N GLU A 30 22.92 2.57 3.64
CA GLU A 30 24.38 2.64 3.79
C GLU A 30 24.77 3.11 5.22
N GLU A 31 25.83 2.55 5.79
CA GLU A 31 26.23 2.83 7.18
C GLU A 31 26.42 4.33 7.47
N GLY A 32 26.95 5.10 6.50
CA GLY A 32 27.13 6.55 6.61
C GLY A 32 25.82 7.37 6.59
N LYS A 33 24.67 6.75 6.30
CA LYS A 33 23.33 7.36 6.28
C LYS A 33 22.45 6.89 7.46
N LEU A 34 23.03 6.13 8.38
CA LEU A 34 22.43 5.73 9.66
C LEU A 34 22.36 6.92 10.63
N GLY A 35 21.56 7.93 10.30
CA GLY A 35 21.20 9.00 11.23
C GLY A 35 20.10 8.58 12.21
N ARG A 36 20.03 9.24 13.38
CA ARG A 36 18.89 9.15 14.29
C ARG A 36 17.60 9.55 13.55
N GLU A 37 16.55 8.79 13.77
CA GLU A 37 15.20 9.18 13.36
C GLU A 37 14.74 10.40 14.18
N ARG A 38 14.08 11.37 13.53
CA ARG A 38 13.67 12.64 14.16
C ARG A 38 12.29 13.16 13.71
N ASP A 39 11.78 12.72 12.58
CA ASP A 39 10.68 13.37 11.86
C ASP A 39 9.65 12.39 11.27
N GLY A 40 9.67 11.13 11.68
CA GLY A 40 8.88 10.04 11.12
C GLY A 40 9.40 9.53 9.78
N SER A 41 10.49 10.06 9.24
CA SER A 41 10.91 9.70 7.88
C SER A 41 11.54 8.31 7.78
N LYS A 42 11.90 7.67 8.90
CA LYS A 42 12.51 6.33 8.89
C LYS A 42 11.62 5.25 9.48
N MET A 43 10.34 5.51 9.74
CA MET A 43 9.49 4.46 10.29
C MET A 43 9.16 3.39 9.23
N SER A 44 8.67 2.22 9.64
CA SER A 44 7.83 1.36 8.80
C SER A 44 6.43 1.28 9.39
N ILE A 45 5.44 1.14 8.53
CA ILE A 45 4.03 1.34 8.88
C ILE A 45 3.25 0.13 8.39
N VAL A 46 2.45 -0.47 9.27
CA VAL A 46 1.38 -1.37 8.83
C VAL A 46 0.13 -0.54 8.53
N VAL A 47 -0.50 -0.79 7.39
CA VAL A 47 -1.75 -0.14 6.99
C VAL A 47 -2.78 -1.22 6.73
N ILE A 48 -3.92 -1.12 7.40
CA ILE A 48 -5.05 -2.02 7.24
C ILE A 48 -6.14 -1.22 6.55
N VAL A 49 -6.61 -1.68 5.39
CA VAL A 49 -7.67 -1.04 4.61
C VAL A 49 -8.85 -2.00 4.54
N ASN A 50 -10.04 -1.51 4.88
CA ASN A 50 -11.28 -2.22 4.62
C ASN A 50 -12.09 -1.46 3.58
N GLY A 51 -12.74 -2.18 2.68
CA GLY A 51 -13.54 -1.55 1.65
C GLY A 51 -14.40 -2.55 0.89
N ALA A 52 -14.94 -2.06 -0.23
CA ALA A 52 -15.71 -2.85 -1.17
C ALA A 52 -15.09 -2.77 -2.57
N VAL A 53 -15.20 -3.86 -3.32
CA VAL A 53 -14.82 -3.93 -4.73
C VAL A 53 -16.05 -4.30 -5.54
N LYS A 54 -16.35 -3.48 -6.54
CA LYS A 54 -17.41 -3.71 -7.52
C LYS A 54 -16.82 -4.26 -8.80
N TYR A 55 -17.27 -5.43 -9.22
CA TYR A 55 -16.89 -6.04 -10.49
C TYR A 55 -17.98 -5.73 -11.52
N THR A 56 -17.67 -5.07 -12.64
CA THR A 56 -18.69 -4.86 -13.70
C THR A 56 -18.51 -5.88 -14.82
N SER A 57 -19.62 -6.47 -15.28
CA SER A 57 -19.61 -7.39 -16.43
C SER A 57 -19.39 -6.63 -17.74
N LYS A 58 -18.98 -7.33 -18.81
CA LYS A 58 -18.78 -6.74 -20.15
C LYS A 58 -20.03 -6.07 -20.72
N ASN A 59 -21.21 -6.46 -20.25
CA ASN A 59 -22.49 -5.98 -20.76
C ASN A 59 -23.00 -4.74 -20.00
N GLY A 60 -22.25 -4.24 -19.01
CA GLY A 60 -22.65 -3.07 -18.22
C GLY A 60 -23.65 -3.38 -17.11
N ASP A 61 -24.01 -4.65 -16.90
CA ASP A 61 -24.82 -5.07 -15.75
C ASP A 61 -24.07 -4.78 -14.44
N GLU A 62 -24.80 -4.32 -13.42
CA GLU A 62 -24.30 -4.23 -12.04
C GLU A 62 -23.79 -5.62 -11.63
N GLY A 63 -22.48 -5.76 -11.48
CA GLY A 63 -21.90 -7.03 -11.04
C GLY A 63 -21.59 -7.03 -9.55
N ASP A 64 -21.19 -8.20 -9.06
CA ASP A 64 -21.02 -8.49 -7.64
C ASP A 64 -20.18 -7.42 -6.92
N GLU A 65 -20.73 -6.90 -5.82
CA GLU A 65 -19.99 -6.12 -4.82
C GLU A 65 -19.49 -7.07 -3.73
N ARG A 66 -18.20 -7.01 -3.43
CA ARG A 66 -17.58 -7.84 -2.38
C ARG A 66 -16.79 -6.96 -1.42
N ALA A 67 -16.91 -7.23 -0.13
CA ALA A 67 -16.04 -6.62 0.86
C ALA A 67 -14.61 -7.17 0.73
N PHE A 68 -13.62 -6.33 1.01
CA PHE A 68 -12.22 -6.72 1.06
C PHE A 68 -11.53 -6.17 2.30
N VAL A 69 -10.48 -6.86 2.72
CA VAL A 69 -9.48 -6.36 3.66
C VAL A 69 -8.11 -6.47 3.00
N GLU A 70 -7.37 -5.37 3.01
CA GLU A 70 -6.03 -5.29 2.46
C GLU A 70 -5.05 -4.78 3.50
N ASN A 71 -3.95 -5.51 3.69
CA ASN A 71 -2.90 -5.16 4.65
C ASN A 71 -1.61 -4.87 3.90
N PHE A 72 -1.03 -3.70 4.15
CA PHE A 72 0.27 -3.29 3.62
C PHE A 72 1.29 -3.17 4.74
N VAL A 73 2.53 -3.56 4.46
CA VAL A 73 3.70 -3.07 5.19
C VAL A 73 4.41 -2.06 4.30
N LEU A 74 4.48 -0.82 4.76
CA LEU A 74 5.14 0.28 4.08
C LEU A 74 6.53 0.54 4.68
N VAL A 75 7.52 0.73 3.81
CA VAL A 75 8.90 1.05 4.16
C VAL A 75 9.34 2.35 3.50
N PRO A 76 10.32 3.07 4.08
CA PRO A 76 10.74 4.34 3.53
C PRO A 76 11.41 4.16 2.17
N ASN A 77 10.94 4.88 1.15
CA ASN A 77 11.67 5.04 -0.10
C ASN A 77 12.86 6.00 0.09
N MET A 78 14.09 5.46 0.16
CA MET A 78 15.29 6.28 0.35
C MET A 78 15.61 7.16 -0.88
N GLU A 79 15.24 6.72 -2.08
CA GLU A 79 15.43 7.50 -3.30
C GLU A 79 14.56 8.76 -3.30
N ALA A 80 13.33 8.64 -2.80
CA ALA A 80 12.39 9.76 -2.66
C ALA A 80 12.83 10.83 -1.65
N ARG A 81 13.81 10.51 -0.79
CA ARG A 81 14.35 11.42 0.23
C ARG A 81 15.62 12.14 -0.22
N ASN A 82 16.11 11.84 -1.43
CA ASN A 82 17.22 12.55 -2.02
C ASN A 82 16.77 13.99 -2.39
N PRO A 83 17.55 15.05 -2.08
CA PRO A 83 17.24 16.42 -2.51
C PRO A 83 17.05 16.57 -4.03
N LYS A 84 17.64 15.67 -4.82
CA LYS A 84 17.52 15.62 -6.29
C LYS A 84 16.43 14.67 -6.77
N ALA A 85 15.57 14.16 -5.89
CA ALA A 85 14.53 13.22 -6.25
C ALA A 85 13.53 13.83 -7.24
N PRO A 86 13.07 13.06 -8.26
CA PRO A 86 12.01 13.52 -9.16
C PRO A 86 10.74 13.90 -8.39
N LYS A 87 10.03 14.94 -8.87
CA LYS A 87 8.74 15.32 -8.30
C LYS A 87 7.73 14.19 -8.47
N GLY A 88 6.99 13.87 -7.40
CA GLY A 88 5.91 12.87 -7.44
C GLY A 88 6.33 11.43 -7.11
N ILE A 89 7.62 11.16 -6.89
CA ILE A 89 8.08 9.87 -6.38
C ILE A 89 7.43 9.57 -5.02
N ARG A 90 6.97 8.32 -4.82
CA ARG A 90 6.32 7.90 -3.58
C ARG A 90 7.36 7.83 -2.45
N LYS A 91 7.07 8.49 -1.33
CA LYS A 91 7.91 8.46 -0.11
C LYS A 91 7.94 7.10 0.60
N TRP A 92 7.00 6.24 0.27
CA TRP A 92 6.78 4.93 0.88
C TRP A 92 6.69 3.87 -0.21
N LEU A 93 7.31 2.71 0.02
CA LEU A 93 7.22 1.53 -0.84
C LEU A 93 6.45 0.44 -0.12
N ILE A 94 5.73 -0.39 -0.87
CA ILE A 94 5.09 -1.59 -0.34
C ILE A 94 6.16 -2.68 -0.21
N GLN A 95 6.48 -3.08 1.01
CA GLN A 95 7.35 -4.24 1.29
C GLN A 95 6.55 -5.54 1.29
N SER A 96 5.32 -5.50 1.80
CA SER A 96 4.41 -6.65 1.86
C SER A 96 2.98 -6.19 1.61
N GLN A 97 2.19 -7.03 0.93
CA GLN A 97 0.79 -6.78 0.59
C GLN A 97 0.01 -8.08 0.72
N ILE A 98 -1.09 -8.05 1.46
CA ILE A 98 -2.01 -9.18 1.62
C ILE A 98 -3.42 -8.67 1.34
N PHE A 99 -4.00 -9.11 0.23
CA PHE A 99 -5.38 -8.81 -0.15
C PHE A 99 -6.27 -10.03 0.10
N ARG A 100 -7.43 -9.82 0.72
CA ARG A 100 -8.45 -10.86 0.95
C ARG A 100 -9.83 -10.32 0.64
N LEU A 101 -10.61 -11.06 -0.14
CA LEU A 101 -12.05 -10.89 -0.20
C LEU A 101 -12.68 -11.47 1.06
N VAL A 102 -13.63 -10.76 1.65
CA VAL A 102 -14.45 -11.23 2.77
C VAL A 102 -15.66 -11.93 2.17
N VAL A 103 -15.94 -13.15 2.66
CA VAL A 103 -17.05 -14.00 2.23
C VAL A 103 -18.25 -13.76 3.13
#